data_AF-A0A942IT99-F1
#
_entry.id   AF-A0A942IT99-F1
#
_cell.length_a   1.000
_cell.length_b   1.000
_cell.length_c   1.000
_cell.angle_alpha   90.00
_cell.angle_beta   90.00
_cell.angle_gamma   90.00
#
_symmetry.space_group_name_H-M   'P 1'
#
loop_
_entity.id
_entity.type
_entity.pdbx_description
1 polymer ?
#
loop_
_entity_poly.entity_id
_entity_poly.type
_entity_poly.pdbx_seq_one_letter_code
_entity_poly.pdbx_strand_id
1 'polypeptide(L)'
;MENARISQFNTLSTGQDVSMTMKTRAAVFVEPGCVGIDNKPIPDVGLLEAPPRAATRPLRMALAVLLSASVGGCASLLPRGSSEQPSGFDSFEAAQQALERVVPFQTTVVELAGLGFDPEGGRNVTRVPYPDVVTLLAPHPGVPLEALDAGARACVAAQSQCRAYVFHLGGQTQRREGSFWLDFFNFRRTTTVGGWRFNGLVVVRGDLVVFRNFGGEARIDRTERQVNPLGPLQRAGDAVGASILN
;
A
#
# COMPACT_ATOMS: atom_id res chain seq x y z
N MET A 1 -6.85 35.86 59.13
CA MET A 1 -7.43 34.52 59.35
C MET A 1 -7.49 33.90 57.96
N GLU A 2 -6.65 32.97 57.49
CA GLU A 2 -5.68 32.02 58.06
C GLU A 2 -4.83 31.56 56.83
N ASN A 3 -3.51 31.77 56.83
CA ASN A 3 -2.40 30.77 56.76
C ASN A 3 -2.69 29.48 55.94
N ALA A 4 -1.80 28.84 55.16
CA ALA A 4 -0.35 28.92 54.87
C ALA A 4 -0.05 27.94 53.68
N ARG A 5 0.75 28.32 52.66
CA ARG A 5 2.14 27.91 52.34
C ARG A 5 2.50 26.42 52.04
N ILE A 6 3.03 26.22 50.82
CA ILE A 6 4.39 25.70 50.44
C ILE A 6 4.71 24.18 50.27
N SER A 7 5.51 23.95 49.20
CA SER A 7 6.48 22.87 48.86
C SER A 7 5.95 21.52 48.36
N GLN A 8 6.27 21.06 47.14
CA GLN A 8 7.57 20.74 46.50
C GLN A 8 8.39 19.61 47.15
N PHE A 9 8.96 18.78 46.26
CA PHE A 9 10.07 17.81 46.37
C PHE A 9 9.77 16.30 46.58
N ASN A 10 9.61 15.60 45.44
CA ASN A 10 10.56 14.69 44.78
C ASN A 10 11.23 13.50 45.50
N THR A 11 11.47 12.43 44.70
CA THR A 11 12.38 11.27 44.84
C THR A 11 11.87 10.06 45.67
N LEU A 12 12.07 8.77 45.36
CA LEU A 12 13.04 7.98 44.57
C LEU A 12 12.35 6.64 44.15
N SER A 13 12.56 6.15 42.91
CA SER A 13 13.45 5.02 42.54
C SER A 13 13.06 3.61 43.00
N THR A 14 12.66 2.80 42.02
CA THR A 14 13.16 1.44 41.71
C THR A 14 12.51 1.09 40.36
N GLY A 15 13.20 0.87 39.24
CA GLY A 15 14.34 -0.04 39.09
C GLY A 15 13.79 -1.38 38.59
N GLN A 16 13.57 -1.51 37.28
CA GLN A 16 13.63 -2.82 36.62
C GLN A 16 13.85 -2.66 35.11
N ASP A 17 15.13 -2.69 34.76
CA ASP A 17 15.63 -3.26 33.52
C ASP A 17 15.05 -4.67 33.32
N VAL A 18 14.42 -4.90 32.17
CA VAL A 18 14.38 -6.25 31.58
C VAL A 18 14.78 -6.11 30.12
N SER A 19 16.09 -6.09 29.92
CA SER A 19 16.73 -6.53 28.68
C SER A 19 16.32 -7.98 28.44
N MET A 20 15.49 -8.21 27.43
CA MET A 20 15.20 -9.56 26.95
C MET A 20 15.57 -9.65 25.48
N THR A 21 16.85 -9.93 25.28
CA THR A 21 17.43 -10.45 24.04
C THR A 21 16.76 -11.79 23.72
N MET A 22 15.79 -11.81 22.80
CA MET A 22 15.25 -13.05 22.25
C MET A 22 15.52 -13.15 20.75
N LYS A 23 16.73 -13.62 20.48
CA LYS A 23 17.02 -14.81 19.68
C LYS A 23 16.18 -14.97 18.40
N THR A 24 16.79 -14.53 17.30
CA THR A 24 16.72 -15.10 15.96
C THR A 24 16.31 -16.57 15.99
N ARG A 25 15.12 -16.88 15.47
CA ARG A 25 14.79 -18.20 14.93
C ARG A 25 14.23 -17.99 13.53
N ALA A 26 15.12 -18.17 12.56
CA ALA A 26 14.77 -18.43 11.18
C ALA A 26 13.85 -19.66 11.16
N ALA A 27 12.63 -19.48 10.70
CA ALA A 27 11.77 -20.58 10.29
C ALA A 27 12.36 -21.16 9.00
N VAL A 28 13.16 -22.22 9.14
CA VAL A 28 13.57 -23.08 8.03
C VAL A 28 12.34 -23.86 7.61
N PHE A 29 11.76 -23.48 6.48
CA PHE A 29 10.69 -24.21 5.83
C PHE A 29 11.27 -25.51 5.26
N VAL A 30 10.73 -26.61 5.74
CA VAL A 30 11.12 -27.99 5.45
C VAL A 30 10.70 -28.36 4.01
N GLU A 31 11.66 -28.80 3.21
CA GLU A 31 11.42 -29.42 1.91
C GLU A 31 10.69 -30.78 2.08
N PRO A 32 9.70 -31.12 1.24
CA PRO A 32 9.16 -32.47 1.20
C PRO A 32 10.16 -33.41 0.52
N GLY A 33 10.67 -34.36 1.30
CA GLY A 33 11.59 -35.40 0.87
C GLY A 33 11.00 -36.33 -0.18
N CYS A 34 11.81 -36.61 -1.21
CA CYS A 34 11.63 -37.74 -2.09
C CYS A 34 11.92 -39.04 -1.33
N VAL A 35 10.91 -39.91 -1.28
CA VAL A 35 10.97 -41.27 -0.74
C VAL A 35 12.05 -42.08 -1.47
N GLY A 36 13.02 -42.59 -0.72
CA GLY A 36 13.98 -43.60 -1.18
C GLY A 36 13.30 -44.96 -1.30
N ILE A 37 13.52 -45.63 -2.42
CA ILE A 37 13.02 -46.98 -2.67
C ILE A 37 14.18 -47.95 -2.37
N ASP A 38 13.97 -48.81 -1.38
CA ASP A 38 14.87 -49.86 -0.93
C ASP A 38 15.33 -50.78 -2.06
N ASN A 39 16.65 -50.99 -2.12
CA ASN A 39 17.31 -51.84 -3.09
C ASN A 39 17.38 -53.27 -2.53
N LYS A 40 16.48 -54.15 -2.99
CA LYS A 40 16.52 -55.60 -2.73
C LYS A 40 17.24 -56.31 -3.88
N PRO A 41 18.21 -57.21 -3.63
CA PRO A 41 18.90 -57.93 -4.70
C PRO A 41 18.06 -59.14 -5.18
N ILE A 42 17.93 -59.31 -6.49
CA ILE A 42 17.37 -60.49 -7.17
C ILE A 42 18.40 -60.92 -8.24
N PRO A 43 18.60 -62.24 -8.46
CA PRO A 43 19.87 -62.80 -8.92
C PRO A 43 20.03 -62.87 -10.45
N ASP A 44 21.28 -63.13 -10.83
CA ASP A 44 21.78 -63.38 -12.17
C ASP A 44 20.95 -64.38 -12.98
N VAL A 45 20.51 -63.96 -14.17
CA VAL A 45 20.10 -64.85 -15.25
C VAL A 45 20.63 -64.32 -16.59
N GLY A 46 21.49 -65.14 -17.20
CA GLY A 46 21.28 -65.54 -18.59
C GLY A 46 21.69 -64.54 -19.66
N LEU A 47 22.92 -64.72 -20.11
CA LEU A 47 23.42 -64.43 -21.45
C LEU A 47 22.38 -64.79 -22.53
N LEU A 48 21.93 -63.83 -23.34
CA LEU A 48 21.40 -64.11 -24.67
C LEU A 48 21.67 -62.93 -25.62
N GLU A 49 21.97 -63.28 -26.85
CA GLU A 49 22.71 -62.52 -27.86
C GLU A 49 22.08 -61.21 -28.35
N ALA A 50 22.97 -60.31 -28.77
CA ALA A 50 22.66 -59.08 -29.48
C ALA A 50 22.22 -59.35 -30.94
N PRO A 51 21.23 -58.60 -31.46
CA PRO A 51 21.14 -58.32 -32.88
C PRO A 51 21.45 -56.84 -33.21
N PRO A 52 21.76 -56.54 -34.48
CA PRO A 52 22.59 -55.40 -34.85
C PRO A 52 21.82 -54.09 -35.10
N ARG A 53 22.55 -52.99 -34.88
CA ARG A 53 22.47 -51.67 -35.55
C ARG A 53 21.08 -51.05 -35.79
N ALA A 54 20.80 -49.97 -35.06
CA ALA A 54 20.19 -48.77 -35.64
C ALA A 54 20.47 -47.54 -34.74
N ALA A 55 21.54 -46.82 -35.06
CA ALA A 55 21.79 -45.48 -34.59
C ALA A 55 20.59 -44.59 -34.94
N THR A 56 19.97 -43.93 -33.95
CA THR A 56 19.11 -42.72 -34.04
C THR A 56 18.33 -42.41 -32.75
N ARG A 57 18.35 -43.28 -31.73
CA ARG A 57 17.47 -43.13 -30.54
C ARG A 57 17.93 -42.25 -29.35
N PRO A 58 19.22 -41.95 -29.06
CA PRO A 58 19.55 -41.15 -27.87
C PRO A 58 19.23 -39.66 -28.06
N LEU A 59 19.28 -39.17 -29.31
CA LEU A 59 18.95 -37.78 -29.65
C LEU A 59 17.46 -37.46 -29.45
N ARG A 60 16.57 -38.42 -29.75
CA ARG A 60 15.12 -38.25 -29.59
C ARG A 60 14.68 -38.20 -28.12
N MET A 61 15.33 -38.98 -27.26
CA MET A 61 15.07 -38.95 -25.82
C MET A 61 15.63 -37.69 -25.15
N ALA A 62 16.83 -37.25 -25.54
CA ALA A 62 17.40 -35.99 -25.05
C ALA A 62 16.56 -34.77 -25.49
N LEU A 63 16.04 -34.78 -26.72
CA LEU A 63 15.15 -33.73 -27.22
C LEU A 63 13.81 -33.70 -26.47
N ALA A 64 13.24 -34.87 -26.14
CA ALA A 64 11.98 -34.96 -25.39
C ALA A 64 12.10 -34.43 -23.95
N VAL A 65 13.23 -34.70 -23.27
CA VAL A 65 13.49 -34.18 -21.93
C VAL A 65 13.72 -32.66 -21.97
N LEU A 66 14.51 -32.15 -22.94
CA LEU A 66 14.68 -30.70 -23.14
C LEU A 66 13.35 -29.98 -23.45
N LEU A 67 12.47 -30.62 -24.23
CA LEU A 67 11.16 -30.08 -24.59
C LEU A 67 10.18 -30.09 -23.42
N SER A 68 10.26 -31.06 -22.51
CA SER A 68 9.46 -31.07 -21.29
C SER A 68 9.93 -30.04 -20.26
N ALA A 69 11.23 -29.76 -20.20
CA ALA A 69 11.81 -28.76 -19.29
C ALA A 69 11.50 -27.31 -19.72
N SER A 70 11.28 -27.04 -21.01
CA SER A 70 10.97 -25.69 -21.50
C SER A 70 9.50 -25.27 -21.29
N VAL A 71 8.58 -26.20 -21.05
CA VAL A 71 7.14 -25.90 -20.85
C VAL A 71 6.80 -25.58 -19.39
N GLY A 72 7.63 -25.98 -18.42
CA GLY A 72 7.37 -25.78 -16.98
C GLY A 72 7.68 -24.37 -16.43
N GLY A 73 8.34 -23.50 -17.20
CA GLY A 73 8.95 -22.27 -16.67
C GLY A 73 8.09 -21.00 -16.62
N CYS A 74 6.93 -20.93 -17.28
CA CYS A 74 6.30 -19.63 -17.58
C CYS A 74 5.16 -19.20 -16.64
N ALA A 75 4.78 -20.00 -15.65
CA ALA A 75 3.64 -19.64 -14.78
C ALA A 75 3.98 -18.62 -13.67
N SER A 76 5.26 -18.42 -13.34
CA SER A 76 5.66 -17.59 -12.20
C SER A 76 6.03 -16.13 -12.55
N LEU A 77 5.97 -15.72 -13.82
CA LEU A 77 6.40 -14.39 -14.27
C LEU A 77 5.27 -13.35 -14.30
N LEU A 78 4.30 -13.44 -13.38
CA LEU A 78 3.25 -12.43 -13.29
C LEU A 78 3.78 -11.15 -12.62
N PRO A 79 3.64 -9.97 -13.27
CA PRO A 79 4.04 -8.70 -12.66
C PRO A 79 3.19 -8.43 -11.42
N ARG A 80 3.84 -8.28 -10.27
CA ARG A 80 3.22 -7.72 -9.06
C ARG A 80 3.52 -6.23 -9.06
N GLY A 81 2.49 -5.42 -8.83
CA GLY A 81 2.64 -3.98 -8.66
C GLY A 81 2.38 -3.61 -7.21
N SER A 82 3.39 -3.14 -6.49
CA SER A 82 3.17 -2.44 -5.23
C SER A 82 3.27 -0.94 -5.49
N SER A 83 2.27 -0.19 -5.06
CA SER A 83 2.31 1.27 -5.04
C SER A 83 2.29 1.68 -3.58
N GLU A 84 3.47 1.68 -2.98
CA GLU A 84 3.65 2.25 -1.64
C GLU A 84 3.84 3.76 -1.83
N GLN A 85 2.81 4.55 -1.51
CA GLN A 85 3.05 5.96 -1.27
C GLN A 85 3.87 6.04 0.02
N PRO A 86 5.00 6.77 0.06
CA PRO A 86 5.74 6.99 1.29
C PRO A 86 4.86 7.82 2.23
N SER A 87 4.07 7.14 3.07
CA SER A 87 3.31 7.73 4.15
C SER A 87 4.13 7.56 5.42
N GLY A 88 4.20 8.58 6.27
CA GLY A 88 4.93 8.51 7.55
C GLY A 88 4.28 7.57 8.58
N PHE A 89 3.32 6.74 8.16
CA PHE A 89 2.47 5.91 8.99
C PHE A 89 2.26 4.56 8.32
N ASP A 90 2.15 3.49 9.12
CA ASP A 90 1.97 2.13 8.61
C ASP A 90 0.50 1.73 8.41
N SER A 91 -0.44 2.44 9.04
CA SER A 91 -1.87 2.13 9.03
C SER A 91 -2.75 3.38 9.09
N PHE A 92 -4.02 3.22 8.71
CA PHE A 92 -5.03 4.26 8.80
C PHE A 92 -5.23 4.70 10.26
N GLU A 93 -5.30 3.74 11.18
CA GLU A 93 -5.54 3.99 12.61
C GLU A 93 -4.37 4.76 13.24
N ALA A 94 -3.13 4.47 12.84
CA ALA A 94 -1.96 5.21 13.31
C ALA A 94 -2.01 6.69 12.88
N ALA A 95 -2.38 6.95 11.62
CA ALA A 95 -2.55 8.32 11.11
C ALA A 95 -3.72 9.03 11.80
N GLN A 96 -4.85 8.34 12.02
CA GLN A 96 -5.99 8.88 12.74
C GLN A 96 -5.62 9.29 14.16
N GLN A 97 -4.97 8.40 14.93
CA GLN A 97 -4.56 8.67 16.31
C GLN A 97 -3.57 9.84 16.38
N ALA A 98 -2.68 9.98 15.41
CA ALA A 98 -1.76 11.11 15.35
C ALA A 98 -2.52 12.44 15.11
N LEU A 99 -3.52 12.44 14.22
CA LEU A 99 -4.31 13.65 13.95
C LEU A 99 -5.25 14.00 15.11
N GLU A 100 -5.76 13.02 15.85
CA GLU A 100 -6.60 13.24 17.03
C GLU A 100 -5.87 14.00 18.15
N ARG A 101 -4.53 13.89 18.22
CA ARG A 101 -3.69 14.65 19.17
C ARG A 101 -3.59 16.14 18.82
N VAL A 102 -3.94 16.52 17.60
CA VAL A 102 -3.96 17.93 17.18
C VAL A 102 -5.17 18.60 17.81
N VAL A 103 -4.93 19.61 18.66
CA VAL A 103 -5.98 20.36 19.33
C VAL A 103 -6.16 21.71 18.63
N PRO A 104 -7.35 21.99 18.06
CA PRO A 104 -7.63 23.28 17.46
C PRO A 104 -7.38 24.45 18.43
N PHE A 105 -6.85 25.55 17.91
CA PHE A 105 -6.44 26.76 18.62
C PHE A 105 -5.31 26.61 19.64
N GLN A 106 -4.67 25.43 19.72
CA GLN A 106 -3.53 25.19 20.61
C GLN A 106 -2.32 24.68 19.85
N THR A 107 -2.52 23.70 18.96
CA THR A 107 -1.42 23.08 18.22
C THR A 107 -0.87 24.03 17.16
N THR A 108 0.44 24.17 17.14
CA THR A 108 1.17 24.97 16.14
C THR A 108 1.53 24.14 14.91
N VAL A 109 1.85 24.80 13.79
CA VAL A 109 2.34 24.13 12.57
C VAL A 109 3.61 23.31 12.83
N VAL A 110 4.48 23.77 13.73
CA VAL A 110 5.72 23.06 14.08
C VAL A 110 5.41 21.76 14.84
N GLU A 111 4.49 21.81 15.80
CA GLU A 111 4.04 20.62 16.52
C GLU A 111 3.30 19.65 15.59
N LEU A 112 2.52 20.17 14.65
CA LEU A 112 1.83 19.38 13.63
C LEU A 112 2.84 18.59 12.77
N ALA A 113 3.93 19.24 12.35
CA ALA A 113 5.02 18.56 11.63
C ALA A 113 5.68 17.48 12.49
N GLY A 114 5.88 17.74 13.79
CA GLY A 114 6.37 16.75 14.76
C GLY A 114 5.48 15.52 14.95
N LEU A 115 4.17 15.64 14.65
CA LEU A 115 3.21 14.54 14.66
C LEU A 115 3.21 13.73 13.35
N GLY A 116 4.01 14.10 12.35
CA GLY A 116 4.08 13.45 11.04
C GLY A 116 3.24 14.14 9.94
N PHE A 117 2.65 15.30 10.24
CA PHE A 117 1.86 16.10 9.29
C PHE A 117 2.61 17.39 8.95
N ASP A 118 3.61 17.33 8.09
CA ASP A 118 4.38 18.52 7.68
C ASP A 118 3.71 19.22 6.49
N PRO A 119 3.21 20.47 6.64
CA PRO A 119 2.55 21.20 5.55
C PRO A 119 3.50 21.71 4.46
N GLU A 120 4.79 21.91 4.78
CA GLU A 120 5.75 22.58 3.90
C GLU A 120 6.80 21.59 3.34
N GLY A 121 7.25 20.63 4.14
CA GLY A 121 8.20 19.57 3.74
C GLY A 121 7.56 18.20 3.48
N GLY A 122 6.25 18.05 3.73
CA GLY A 122 5.55 16.78 3.60
C GLY A 122 5.39 16.32 2.16
N ARG A 123 5.45 15.00 1.94
CA ARG A 123 5.08 14.37 0.67
C ARG A 123 3.57 14.11 0.66
N ASN A 124 2.96 14.17 -0.52
CA ASN A 124 1.51 13.93 -0.72
C ASN A 124 0.60 14.88 0.07
N VAL A 125 1.02 16.15 0.23
CA VAL A 125 0.20 17.22 0.80
C VAL A 125 -0.32 18.13 -0.31
N THR A 126 -1.59 18.51 -0.23
CA THR A 126 -2.22 19.49 -1.12
C THR A 126 -2.54 20.75 -0.32
N ARG A 127 -1.92 21.86 -0.69
CA ARG A 127 -2.21 23.17 -0.11
C ARG A 127 -3.39 23.79 -0.84
N VAL A 128 -4.46 24.06 -0.11
CA VAL A 128 -5.70 24.67 -0.59
C VAL A 128 -5.74 26.13 -0.13
N PRO A 129 -5.59 27.09 -1.05
CA PRO A 129 -5.64 28.52 -0.73
C PRO A 129 -7.08 29.03 -0.59
N TYR A 130 -7.22 30.30 -0.19
CA TYR A 130 -8.46 31.05 -0.38
C TYR A 130 -8.68 31.34 -1.88
N PRO A 131 -9.90 31.23 -2.43
CA PRO A 131 -11.20 30.94 -1.77
C PRO A 131 -11.56 29.46 -1.67
N ASP A 132 -10.79 28.55 -2.27
CA ASP A 132 -11.11 27.12 -2.35
C ASP A 132 -11.29 26.45 -0.98
N VAL A 133 -10.57 26.94 0.04
CA VAL A 133 -10.74 26.49 1.43
C VAL A 133 -12.15 26.71 1.96
N VAL A 134 -12.84 27.77 1.53
CA VAL A 134 -14.21 28.06 1.96
C VAL A 134 -15.17 27.01 1.42
N THR A 135 -15.00 26.63 0.16
CA THR A 135 -15.78 25.55 -0.49
C THR A 135 -15.57 24.20 0.19
N LEU A 136 -14.36 23.94 0.69
CA LEU A 136 -14.04 22.72 1.42
C LEU A 136 -14.71 22.66 2.80
N LEU A 137 -14.83 23.80 3.47
CA LEU A 137 -15.41 23.92 4.81
C LEU A 137 -16.93 24.07 4.82
N ALA A 138 -17.49 24.67 3.77
CA ALA A 138 -18.93 24.86 3.59
C ALA A 138 -19.36 24.33 2.20
N PRO A 139 -19.52 23.01 2.03
CA PRO A 139 -19.86 22.42 0.74
C PRO A 139 -21.23 22.86 0.21
N HIS A 140 -22.12 23.29 1.11
CA HIS A 140 -23.48 23.70 0.79
C HIS A 140 -23.61 25.23 0.94
N PRO A 141 -23.88 25.99 -0.14
CA PRO A 141 -23.89 27.45 -0.14
C PRO A 141 -25.06 28.10 0.65
N GLY A 142 -25.88 27.30 1.35
CA GLY A 142 -27.01 27.78 2.17
C GLY A 142 -26.79 27.68 3.68
N VAL A 143 -25.65 27.16 4.14
CA VAL A 143 -25.37 27.05 5.59
C VAL A 143 -24.89 28.41 6.11
N PRO A 144 -25.56 29.00 7.12
CA PRO A 144 -25.11 30.28 7.68
C PRO A 144 -23.74 30.10 8.34
N LEU A 145 -22.92 31.14 8.30
CA LEU A 145 -21.55 31.10 8.82
C LEU A 145 -21.54 30.66 10.28
N GLU A 146 -22.51 31.12 11.07
CA GLU A 146 -22.69 30.87 12.50
C GLU A 146 -22.93 29.39 12.83
N ALA A 147 -23.48 28.63 11.88
CA ALA A 147 -23.69 27.19 12.03
C ALA A 147 -22.44 26.35 11.71
N LEU A 148 -21.38 26.97 11.17
CA LEU A 148 -20.10 26.29 10.98
C LEU A 148 -19.34 26.16 12.30
N ASP A 149 -18.47 25.16 12.34
CA ASP A 149 -17.52 24.97 13.45
C ASP A 149 -16.70 26.24 13.72
N ALA A 150 -16.33 26.47 14.98
CA ALA A 150 -15.57 27.65 15.38
C ALA A 150 -14.28 27.83 14.58
N GLY A 151 -13.59 26.73 14.24
CA GLY A 151 -12.40 26.73 13.39
C GLY A 151 -12.67 27.19 11.97
N ALA A 152 -13.74 26.67 11.37
CA ALA A 152 -14.16 27.04 10.02
C ALA A 152 -14.56 28.52 9.95
N ARG A 153 -15.32 29.01 10.93
CA ARG A 153 -15.68 30.44 11.04
C ARG A 153 -14.45 31.34 11.15
N ALA A 154 -13.51 30.97 12.01
CA ALA A 154 -12.26 31.71 12.19
C ALA A 154 -11.42 31.76 10.90
N CYS A 155 -11.42 30.67 10.12
CA CYS A 155 -10.75 30.63 8.83
C CYS A 155 -11.40 31.55 7.80
N VAL A 156 -12.72 31.46 7.61
CA VAL A 156 -13.47 32.31 6.65
C VAL A 156 -13.29 33.78 6.98
N ALA A 157 -13.35 34.15 8.27
CA ALA A 157 -13.12 35.52 8.73
C ALA A 157 -11.69 36.03 8.46
N ALA A 158 -10.70 35.13 8.41
CA ALA A 158 -9.29 35.48 8.19
C ALA A 158 -8.88 35.56 6.71
N GLN A 159 -9.77 35.16 5.78
CA GLN A 159 -9.58 35.27 4.32
C GLN A 159 -8.22 34.70 3.86
N SER A 160 -7.36 35.52 3.25
CA SER A 160 -6.06 35.11 2.69
C SER A 160 -5.03 34.64 3.72
N GLN A 161 -5.24 34.92 5.01
CA GLN A 161 -4.39 34.43 6.10
C GLN A 161 -4.73 32.98 6.48
N CYS A 162 -5.83 32.44 5.96
CA CYS A 162 -6.22 31.05 6.18
C CYS A 162 -5.78 30.16 5.02
N ARG A 163 -5.23 28.99 5.37
CA ARG A 163 -4.78 27.97 4.42
C ARG A 163 -5.21 26.61 4.91
N ALA A 164 -5.68 25.77 4.01
CA ALA A 164 -5.94 24.36 4.31
C ALA A 164 -4.85 23.49 3.70
N TYR A 165 -4.57 22.39 4.38
CA TYR A 165 -3.63 21.37 3.97
C TYR A 165 -4.34 20.02 4.02
N VAL A 166 -4.39 19.35 2.89
CA VAL A 166 -4.98 18.02 2.75
C VAL A 166 -3.85 17.01 2.59
N PHE A 167 -3.74 16.09 3.53
CA PHE A 167 -2.73 15.04 3.55
C PHE A 167 -3.32 13.77 2.96
N HIS A 168 -2.75 13.32 1.83
CA HIS A 168 -3.12 12.08 1.16
C HIS A 168 -2.11 10.99 1.50
N LEU A 169 -2.43 10.20 2.53
CA LEU A 169 -1.57 9.16 3.04
C LEU A 169 -2.18 7.79 2.73
N GLY A 170 -1.35 6.76 2.58
CA GLY A 170 -1.85 5.43 2.28
C GLY A 170 -0.76 4.50 1.76
N GLY A 171 -1.14 3.24 1.65
CA GLY A 171 -0.34 2.22 1.00
C GLY A 171 -1.28 1.30 0.23
N GLN A 172 -0.99 1.08 -1.06
CA GLN A 172 -1.80 0.23 -1.92
C GLN A 172 -0.95 -0.89 -2.53
N THR A 173 -1.36 -2.13 -2.29
CA THR A 173 -0.78 -3.30 -2.94
C THR A 173 -1.73 -3.80 -4.01
N GLN A 174 -1.23 -3.93 -5.24
CA GLN A 174 -1.99 -4.47 -6.36
C GLN A 174 -1.44 -5.84 -6.74
N ARG A 175 -2.23 -6.89 -6.50
CA ARG A 175 -1.91 -8.25 -6.92
C ARG A 175 -2.70 -8.60 -8.17
N ARG A 176 -1.99 -8.96 -9.24
CA ARG A 176 -2.60 -9.44 -10.47
C ARG A 176 -2.79 -10.94 -10.37
N GLU A 177 -4.02 -11.40 -10.63
CA GLU A 177 -4.41 -12.80 -10.58
C GLU A 177 -4.84 -13.25 -11.99
N GLY A 178 -4.16 -14.22 -12.58
CA GLY A 178 -4.49 -14.73 -13.91
C GLY A 178 -3.47 -15.72 -14.49
N SER A 179 -3.86 -16.44 -15.54
CA SER A 179 -2.94 -17.28 -16.32
C SER A 179 -2.26 -16.43 -17.40
N PHE A 180 -0.93 -16.54 -17.54
CA PHE A 180 -0.13 -15.87 -18.58
C PHE A 180 -0.75 -15.94 -19.99
N TRP A 181 -1.31 -17.10 -20.38
CA TRP A 181 -1.88 -17.31 -21.72
C TRP A 181 -3.15 -16.50 -22.00
N LEU A 182 -4.07 -16.38 -21.03
CA LEU A 182 -5.28 -15.56 -21.18
C LEU A 182 -4.97 -14.05 -21.14
N ASP A 183 -3.86 -13.68 -20.49
CA ASP A 183 -3.38 -12.30 -20.38
C ASP A 183 -2.57 -11.87 -21.62
N PHE A 184 -1.84 -12.79 -22.27
CA PHE A 184 -1.13 -12.55 -23.55
C PHE A 184 -2.11 -12.17 -24.67
N PHE A 185 -3.24 -12.87 -24.76
CA PHE A 185 -4.31 -12.51 -25.69
C PHE A 185 -5.25 -11.42 -25.15
N ASN A 186 -4.96 -10.85 -23.97
CA ASN A 186 -5.64 -9.73 -23.33
C ASN A 186 -7.15 -9.94 -23.11
N PHE A 187 -7.65 -11.18 -23.04
CA PHE A 187 -9.09 -11.45 -22.99
C PHE A 187 -9.72 -11.13 -21.64
N ARG A 188 -9.01 -11.42 -20.54
CA ARG A 188 -9.52 -11.20 -19.19
C ARG A 188 -8.37 -10.94 -18.21
N ARG A 189 -8.46 -9.83 -17.49
CA ARG A 189 -7.53 -9.40 -16.45
C ARG A 189 -8.29 -9.27 -15.13
N THR A 190 -7.86 -9.98 -14.10
CA THR A 190 -8.40 -9.82 -12.74
C THR A 190 -7.30 -9.25 -11.85
N THR A 191 -7.60 -8.16 -11.16
CA THR A 191 -6.65 -7.49 -10.28
C THR A 191 -7.27 -7.24 -8.92
N THR A 192 -6.64 -7.77 -7.90
CA THR A 192 -7.01 -7.57 -6.50
C THR A 192 -6.20 -6.41 -5.94
N VAL A 193 -6.90 -5.36 -5.52
CA VAL A 193 -6.34 -4.16 -4.92
C VAL A 193 -6.63 -4.20 -3.42
N GLY A 194 -5.57 -4.28 -2.64
CA GLY A 194 -5.62 -4.19 -1.18
C GLY A 194 -4.90 -2.95 -0.67
N GLY A 195 -5.28 -2.42 0.48
CA GLY A 195 -4.55 -1.32 1.10
C GLY A 195 -5.37 -0.50 2.08
N TRP A 196 -4.92 0.73 2.33
CA TRP A 196 -5.62 1.73 3.12
C TRP A 196 -5.33 3.13 2.55
N ARG A 197 -6.24 4.06 2.80
CA ARG A 197 -6.12 5.45 2.35
C ARG A 197 -6.65 6.39 3.42
N PHE A 198 -5.84 7.35 3.82
CA PHE A 198 -6.17 8.36 4.81
C PHE A 198 -6.13 9.75 4.17
N ASN A 199 -7.18 10.53 4.41
CA ASN A 199 -7.26 11.93 3.99
C ASN A 199 -7.41 12.79 5.24
N GLY A 200 -6.34 13.46 5.66
CA GLY A 200 -6.36 14.40 6.77
C GLY A 200 -6.54 15.82 6.26
N LEU A 201 -7.53 16.55 6.76
CA LEU A 201 -7.71 17.97 6.51
C LEU A 201 -7.28 18.75 7.75
N VAL A 202 -6.31 19.64 7.60
CA VAL A 202 -5.91 20.58 8.63
C VAL A 202 -5.99 21.98 8.08
N VAL A 203 -6.60 22.89 8.84
CA VAL A 203 -6.71 24.29 8.49
C VAL A 203 -5.89 25.11 9.46
N VAL A 204 -5.07 25.99 8.92
CA VAL A 204 -4.15 26.83 9.66
C VAL A 204 -4.48 28.29 9.39
N ARG A 205 -4.48 29.09 10.45
CA ARG A 205 -4.51 30.55 10.38
C ARG A 205 -3.20 31.08 10.94
N GLY A 206 -2.38 31.68 10.09
CA GLY A 206 -0.99 32.01 10.45
C GLY A 206 -0.20 30.73 10.75
N ASP A 207 0.12 30.51 12.03
CA ASP A 207 0.88 29.35 12.54
C ASP A 207 0.07 28.43 13.47
N LEU A 208 -1.21 28.72 13.69
CA LEU A 208 -2.08 27.94 14.58
C LEU A 208 -3.08 27.11 13.77
N VAL A 209 -3.22 25.85 14.14
CA VAL A 209 -4.27 24.98 13.62
C VAL A 209 -5.60 25.43 14.17
N VAL A 210 -6.54 25.80 13.30
CA VAL A 210 -7.89 26.26 13.70
C VAL A 210 -8.95 25.20 13.50
N PHE A 211 -8.74 24.26 12.57
CA PHE A 211 -9.70 23.20 12.29
C PHE A 211 -8.97 21.92 11.87
N ARG A 212 -9.52 20.77 12.24
CA ARG A 212 -9.05 19.46 11.78
C ARG A 212 -10.23 18.57 11.42
N ASN A 213 -10.05 17.75 10.41
CA ASN A 213 -10.96 16.67 10.06
C ASN A 213 -10.16 15.52 9.44
N PHE A 214 -10.69 14.30 9.48
CA PHE A 214 -10.10 13.16 8.78
C PHE A 214 -11.17 12.35 8.07
N GLY A 215 -10.76 11.61 7.07
CA GLY A 215 -11.58 10.64 6.37
C GLY A 215 -10.72 9.69 5.55
N GLY A 216 -11.36 8.93 4.66
CA GLY A 216 -10.69 7.96 3.80
C GLY A 216 -11.26 6.55 3.96
N GLU A 217 -10.44 5.56 3.63
CA GLU A 217 -10.77 4.15 3.60
C GLU A 217 -9.77 3.39 4.48
N ALA A 218 -10.20 2.96 5.67
CA ALA A 218 -9.36 2.20 6.59
C ALA A 218 -8.90 0.85 6.01
N ARG A 219 -9.77 0.23 5.19
CA ARG A 219 -9.47 -1.01 4.47
C ARG A 219 -10.02 -0.94 3.06
N ILE A 220 -9.12 -1.05 2.09
CA ILE A 220 -9.43 -1.19 0.67
C ILE A 220 -9.29 -2.68 0.34
N ASP A 221 -10.36 -3.26 -0.18
CA ASP A 221 -10.38 -4.60 -0.74
C ASP A 221 -11.29 -4.57 -1.98
N ARG A 222 -10.68 -4.45 -3.16
CA ARG A 222 -11.40 -4.31 -4.43
C ARG A 222 -10.88 -5.33 -5.42
N THR A 223 -11.79 -6.00 -6.10
CA THR A 223 -11.47 -6.90 -7.20
C THR A 223 -11.93 -6.28 -8.51
N GLU A 224 -10.98 -5.83 -9.32
CA GLU A 224 -11.26 -5.30 -10.65
C GLU A 224 -11.16 -6.42 -11.68
N ARG A 225 -12.24 -6.65 -12.42
CA ARG A 225 -12.30 -7.61 -13.53
C ARG A 225 -12.46 -6.83 -14.84
N GLN A 226 -11.40 -6.78 -15.63
CA GLN A 226 -11.42 -6.21 -16.97
C GLN A 226 -11.53 -7.34 -17.99
N VAL A 227 -12.53 -7.27 -18.87
CA VAL A 227 -12.68 -8.21 -20.00
C VAL A 227 -12.52 -7.38 -21.27
N ASN A 228 -11.54 -7.71 -22.12
CA ASN A 228 -11.41 -7.07 -23.45
C ASN A 228 -11.88 -8.07 -24.50
N PRO A 229 -13.15 -8.02 -24.90
CA PRO A 229 -13.75 -9.04 -25.77
C PRO A 229 -13.15 -9.07 -27.19
N LEU A 230 -12.48 -8.00 -27.65
CA LEU A 230 -11.89 -7.95 -29.00
C LEU A 230 -10.36 -8.17 -29.01
N GLY A 231 -9.76 -8.55 -27.89
CA GLY A 231 -8.33 -8.86 -27.81
C GLY A 231 -7.41 -7.67 -28.18
N PRO A 232 -6.19 -7.91 -28.69
CA PRO A 232 -5.19 -6.87 -28.96
C PRO A 232 -5.62 -5.80 -30.00
N LEU A 233 -6.59 -6.11 -30.86
CA LEU A 233 -7.03 -5.22 -31.95
C LEU A 233 -7.83 -4.01 -31.44
N GLN A 234 -8.38 -4.08 -30.23
CA GLN A 234 -9.15 -2.98 -29.63
C GLN A 234 -8.25 -1.78 -29.28
N ARG A 235 -7.01 -1.99 -28.84
CA ARG A 235 -6.07 -0.89 -28.55
C ARG A 235 -5.53 -0.19 -29.79
N ALA A 236 -5.53 -0.87 -30.95
CA ALA A 236 -5.13 -0.26 -32.22
C ALA A 236 -6.18 0.75 -32.73
N GLY A 237 -7.46 0.53 -32.44
CA GLY A 237 -8.53 1.48 -32.78
C GLY A 237 -8.41 2.82 -32.05
N ASP A 238 -8.07 2.79 -30.75
CA ASP A 238 -7.92 4.01 -29.93
C ASP A 238 -6.71 4.86 -30.34
N ALA A 239 -5.59 4.22 -30.71
CA ALA A 239 -4.39 4.92 -31.19
C ALA A 239 -4.57 5.51 -32.59
N VAL A 240 -5.30 4.82 -33.48
CA VAL A 240 -5.57 5.31 -34.84
C VAL A 240 -6.62 6.44 -34.82
N GLY A 241 -7.64 6.35 -33.97
CA GLY A 241 -8.63 7.44 -33.80
C GLY A 241 -8.01 8.75 -33.28
N ALA A 242 -7.01 8.67 -32.41
CA ALA A 242 -6.29 9.86 -31.92
C ALA A 242 -5.38 10.49 -33.00
N SER A 243 -4.85 9.70 -33.93
CA SER A 243 -4.00 10.19 -35.02
C SER A 243 -4.75 10.79 -36.22
N ILE A 244 -6.07 10.56 -36.32
CA ILE A 244 -6.91 11.08 -37.42
C ILE A 244 -7.58 12.41 -37.02
N LEU A 245 -7.55 12.77 -35.73
CA LEU A 245 -8.14 14.01 -35.19
C LEU A 245 -7.10 15.11 -34.89
N ASN A 246 -5.86 14.96 -35.35
CA ASN A 246 -4.80 15.98 -35.23
C ASN A 246 -4.17 16.31 -36.57
#